data_AF-A0A1X7SIU2-F1
#
_entry.id   AF-A0A1X7SIU2-F1
#
_cell.length_a   1.000
_cell.length_b   1.000
_cell.length_c   1.000
_cell.angle_alpha   90.00
_cell.angle_beta   90.00
_cell.angle_gamma   90.00
#
_symmetry.space_group_name_H-M   'P 1'
#
loop_
_entity.id
_entity.type
_entity.pdbx_description
1 polymer ?
#
loop_
_entity_poly.entity_id
_entity_poly.type
_entity_poly.pdbx_seq_one_letter_code
_entity_poly.pdbx_strand_id
1 'polypeptide(L)'
;MSYGSLFYNVGKIFRQKCCSLKDIKEFLSCCDDILSKKVKKCHDISSVLRLIRNECSLTNIALLRSVVDEMKVNEAEEHIKTYRTELEEFCKSLSISLCLKERFASIPHLQCQTVTFIFDWKPEEHVLKDILELLAKASGKLLKIDYIKRSTSISVTCSFPFSDVGFTVLRMIENIHILMGQGLKKLTIGNLTLWRRQDVRLKELKEKDQDLLQNTEVISYIILKEAEYKLRDAISSKEKDTIELKQEILVAQVSEEESLSVQSVTESIKEVEA
;
A
#
# COMPACT_ATOMS: atom_id res chain seq x y z
N MET A 1 7.36 -9.42 -22.72
CA MET A 1 6.19 -10.10 -23.34
C MET A 1 5.49 -11.11 -22.43
N SER A 2 6.15 -11.66 -21.40
CA SER A 2 5.59 -12.72 -20.53
C SER A 2 4.27 -12.34 -19.80
N TYR A 3 4.16 -11.14 -19.21
CA TYR A 3 2.93 -10.71 -18.49
C TYR A 3 1.68 -10.67 -19.39
N GLY A 4 1.84 -10.18 -20.63
CA GLY A 4 0.76 -10.18 -21.60
C GLY A 4 0.34 -11.60 -22.00
N SER A 5 1.32 -12.50 -22.18
CA SER A 5 1.07 -13.90 -22.51
C SER A 5 0.35 -14.64 -21.37
N LEU A 6 0.72 -14.39 -20.10
CA LEU A 6 0.01 -14.92 -18.92
C LEU A 6 -1.49 -14.59 -18.98
N PHE A 7 -1.83 -13.30 -19.07
CA PHE A 7 -3.24 -12.89 -19.06
C PHE A 7 -3.99 -13.35 -20.32
N TYR A 8 -3.31 -13.44 -21.46
CA TYR A 8 -3.92 -13.97 -22.69
C TYR A 8 -4.27 -15.45 -22.56
N ASN A 9 -3.32 -16.28 -22.10
CA ASN A 9 -3.50 -17.73 -21.94
C ASN A 9 -4.54 -18.04 -20.86
N VAL A 10 -4.42 -17.43 -19.68
CA VAL A 10 -5.42 -17.59 -18.61
C VAL A 10 -6.79 -17.12 -19.08
N GLY A 11 -6.87 -15.97 -19.76
CA GLY A 11 -8.14 -15.48 -20.29
C GLY A 11 -8.75 -16.40 -21.35
N LYS A 12 -7.94 -17.08 -22.17
CA LYS A 12 -8.42 -18.10 -23.11
C LYS A 12 -9.03 -19.29 -22.37
N ILE A 13 -8.39 -19.76 -21.31
CA ILE A 13 -8.87 -20.89 -20.50
C ILE A 13 -10.19 -20.54 -19.81
N PHE A 14 -10.31 -19.36 -19.19
CA PHE A 14 -11.55 -18.91 -18.54
C PHE A 14 -12.74 -18.86 -19.53
N ARG A 15 -12.49 -18.46 -20.78
CA ARG A 15 -13.52 -18.47 -21.83
C ARG A 15 -13.90 -19.88 -22.26
N GLN A 16 -12.96 -20.83 -22.26
CA GLN A 16 -13.20 -22.22 -22.65
C GLN A 16 -13.92 -23.02 -21.57
N LYS A 17 -13.59 -22.78 -20.29
CA LYS A 17 -14.17 -23.50 -19.16
C LYS A 17 -15.56 -23.02 -18.75
N CYS A 18 -16.09 -21.98 -19.41
CA CYS A 18 -17.39 -21.35 -19.12
C CYS A 18 -17.58 -21.03 -17.63
N CYS A 19 -16.56 -20.45 -16.99
CA CYS A 19 -16.64 -20.08 -15.58
C CYS A 19 -17.85 -19.16 -15.33
N SER A 20 -18.58 -19.38 -14.23
CA SER A 20 -19.74 -18.57 -13.88
C SER A 20 -19.31 -17.12 -13.63
N LEU A 21 -19.79 -16.20 -14.46
CA LEU A 21 -19.58 -14.77 -14.27
C LEU A 21 -20.09 -14.31 -12.89
N LYS A 22 -21.20 -14.90 -12.44
CA LYS A 22 -21.80 -14.58 -11.14
C LYS A 22 -20.87 -14.94 -10.00
N ASP A 23 -20.29 -16.14 -10.04
CA ASP A 23 -19.45 -16.67 -8.95
C ASP A 23 -18.13 -15.88 -8.88
N ILE A 24 -17.53 -15.54 -10.03
CA ILE A 24 -16.34 -14.68 -10.06
C ILE A 24 -16.65 -13.30 -9.47
N LYS A 25 -17.81 -12.73 -9.80
CA LYS A 25 -18.21 -11.42 -9.27
C LYS A 25 -18.43 -11.47 -7.76
N GLU A 26 -19.07 -12.53 -7.28
CA GLU A 26 -19.32 -12.74 -5.86
C GLU A 26 -18.01 -12.87 -5.09
N PHE A 27 -17.09 -13.72 -5.56
CA PHE A 27 -15.77 -13.86 -4.97
C PHE A 27 -15.00 -12.53 -4.91
N LEU A 28 -14.92 -11.79 -6.03
CA LEU A 28 -14.21 -10.51 -6.08
C LEU A 28 -14.87 -9.43 -5.22
N SER A 29 -16.18 -9.52 -5.00
CA SER A 29 -16.91 -8.59 -4.12
C SER A 29 -16.56 -8.81 -2.65
N CYS A 30 -16.11 -10.00 -2.27
CA CYS A 30 -15.65 -10.31 -0.92
C CYS A 30 -14.21 -9.86 -0.64
N CYS A 31 -13.42 -9.54 -1.68
CA CYS A 31 -12.01 -9.19 -1.50
C CYS A 31 -11.79 -7.76 -0.98
N ASP A 32 -12.55 -6.78 -1.50
CA ASP A 32 -12.43 -5.36 -1.15
C ASP A 32 -13.63 -4.55 -1.67
N ASP A 33 -14.01 -3.49 -0.94
CA ASP A 33 -15.17 -2.63 -1.25
C ASP A 33 -15.01 -1.86 -2.56
N ILE A 34 -13.78 -1.45 -2.90
CA ILE A 34 -13.50 -0.71 -4.14
C ILE A 34 -13.61 -1.67 -5.32
N LEU A 35 -13.04 -2.88 -5.17
CA LEU A 35 -13.15 -3.93 -6.17
C LEU A 35 -14.61 -4.34 -6.38
N SER A 36 -15.39 -4.51 -5.32
CA SER A 36 -16.83 -4.78 -5.36
C SER A 36 -17.60 -3.76 -6.23
N LYS A 37 -17.35 -2.46 -6.03
CA LYS A 37 -17.97 -1.40 -6.86
C LYS A 37 -17.56 -1.48 -8.33
N LYS A 38 -16.31 -1.80 -8.63
CA LYS A 38 -15.79 -1.93 -10.01
C LYS A 38 -16.36 -3.16 -10.72
N VAL A 39 -16.43 -4.30 -10.02
CA VAL A 39 -16.90 -5.59 -10.53
C VAL A 39 -18.38 -5.56 -10.90
N LYS A 40 -19.21 -4.80 -10.17
CA LYS A 40 -20.63 -4.58 -10.50
C LYS A 40 -20.84 -3.99 -11.90
N LYS A 41 -19.89 -3.19 -12.40
CA LYS A 41 -19.92 -2.57 -13.73
C LYS A 41 -19.46 -3.50 -14.86
N CYS A 42 -18.93 -4.68 -14.56
CA CYS A 42 -18.48 -5.62 -15.58
C CYS A 42 -19.68 -6.42 -16.13
N HIS A 43 -19.85 -6.48 -17.45
CA HIS A 43 -20.97 -7.20 -18.07
C HIS A 43 -20.60 -8.62 -18.53
N ASP A 44 -19.31 -8.89 -18.72
CA ASP A 44 -18.81 -10.15 -19.26
C ASP A 44 -17.48 -10.57 -18.58
N ILE A 45 -17.08 -11.82 -18.82
CA ILE A 45 -15.84 -12.40 -18.25
C ILE A 45 -14.60 -11.62 -18.71
N SER A 46 -14.56 -11.14 -19.94
CA SER A 46 -13.41 -10.36 -20.45
C SER A 46 -13.29 -9.02 -19.75
N SER A 47 -14.40 -8.36 -19.44
CA SER A 47 -14.46 -7.15 -18.64
C SER A 47 -13.94 -7.39 -17.21
N VAL A 48 -14.28 -8.53 -16.60
CA VAL A 48 -13.76 -8.92 -15.28
C VAL A 48 -12.27 -9.25 -15.33
N LEU A 49 -11.80 -10.01 -16.32
CA LEU A 49 -10.38 -10.32 -16.49
C LEU A 49 -9.53 -9.07 -16.74
N ARG A 50 -10.07 -8.09 -17.48
CA ARG A 50 -9.42 -6.80 -17.67
C ARG A 50 -9.32 -6.02 -16.36
N LEU A 51 -10.37 -6.05 -15.54
CA LEU A 51 -10.33 -5.47 -14.20
C LEU A 51 -9.25 -6.13 -13.34
N ILE A 52 -9.22 -7.46 -13.27
CA ILE A 52 -8.18 -8.22 -12.54
C ILE A 52 -6.78 -7.82 -13.03
N ARG A 53 -6.58 -7.71 -14.35
CA ARG A 53 -5.31 -7.29 -14.94
C ARG A 53 -4.89 -5.89 -14.49
N ASN A 54 -5.84 -4.96 -14.38
CA ASN A 54 -5.58 -3.58 -13.98
C ASN A 54 -5.24 -3.45 -12.49
N GLU A 55 -5.77 -4.33 -11.65
CA GLU A 55 -5.46 -4.36 -10.21
C GLU A 55 -4.17 -5.16 -9.91
N CYS A 56 -3.75 -6.03 -10.83
CA CYS A 56 -2.45 -6.71 -10.77
C CYS A 56 -1.31 -5.81 -11.27
N SER A 57 -0.09 -6.13 -10.85
CA SER A 57 1.14 -5.55 -11.40
C SER A 57 2.05 -6.64 -11.95
N LEU A 58 3.14 -6.25 -12.62
CA LEU A 58 4.14 -7.19 -13.12
C LEU A 58 4.66 -8.12 -12.02
N THR A 59 4.85 -7.59 -10.81
CA THR A 59 5.38 -8.35 -9.68
C THR A 59 4.31 -8.95 -8.77
N ASN A 60 3.09 -8.41 -8.80
CA ASN A 60 1.99 -8.85 -7.95
C ASN A 60 0.78 -9.31 -8.78
N ILE A 61 0.68 -10.62 -8.96
CA ILE A 61 -0.45 -11.31 -9.60
C ILE A 61 -1.32 -12.08 -8.59
N ALA A 62 -1.29 -11.69 -7.31
CA ALA A 62 -1.99 -12.42 -6.25
C ALA A 62 -3.50 -12.53 -6.51
N LEU A 63 -4.13 -11.44 -6.98
CA LEU A 63 -5.55 -11.42 -7.30
C LEU A 63 -5.91 -12.43 -8.40
N LEU A 64 -5.13 -12.47 -9.49
CA LEU A 64 -5.33 -13.44 -10.56
C LEU A 64 -5.23 -14.88 -10.04
N ARG A 65 -4.24 -15.15 -9.19
CA ARG A 65 -4.04 -16.48 -8.59
C ARG A 65 -5.22 -16.88 -7.72
N SER A 66 -5.66 -16.01 -6.81
CA SER A 66 -6.80 -16.30 -5.94
C SER A 66 -8.07 -16.61 -6.73
N VAL A 67 -8.32 -15.92 -7.84
CA VAL A 67 -9.45 -16.22 -8.73
C VAL A 67 -9.28 -17.58 -9.42
N VAL A 68 -8.08 -17.91 -9.91
CA VAL A 68 -7.80 -19.22 -10.52
C VAL A 68 -8.01 -20.37 -9.54
N ASP A 69 -7.52 -20.21 -8.31
CA ASP A 69 -7.61 -21.20 -7.24
C ASP A 69 -9.08 -21.44 -6.85
N GLU A 70 -9.85 -20.37 -6.61
CA GLU A 70 -11.27 -20.46 -6.23
C GLU A 70 -12.12 -21.07 -7.34
N MET A 71 -11.89 -20.68 -8.59
CA MET A 71 -12.62 -21.17 -9.76
C MET A 71 -12.16 -22.56 -10.20
N LYS A 72 -11.18 -23.17 -9.52
CA LYS A 72 -10.63 -24.51 -9.79
C LYS A 72 -10.19 -24.67 -11.25
N VAL A 73 -9.48 -23.66 -11.75
CA VAL A 73 -8.96 -23.62 -13.12
C VAL A 73 -7.52 -24.13 -13.16
N ASN A 74 -7.35 -25.42 -12.91
CA ASN A 74 -6.02 -26.06 -12.79
C ASN A 74 -5.14 -25.85 -14.05
N GLU A 75 -5.74 -25.75 -15.24
CA GLU A 75 -5.03 -25.51 -16.50
C GLU A 75 -4.34 -24.13 -16.52
N ALA A 76 -4.88 -23.15 -15.78
CA ALA A 76 -4.28 -21.82 -15.64
C ALA A 76 -3.13 -21.79 -14.63
N GLU A 77 -3.04 -22.77 -13.74
CA GLU A 77 -2.04 -22.83 -12.67
C GLU A 77 -0.63 -23.01 -13.24
N GLU A 78 -0.48 -23.81 -14.31
CA GLU A 78 0.80 -23.98 -15.01
C GLU A 78 1.31 -22.66 -15.58
N HIS A 79 0.45 -21.88 -16.24
CA HIS A 79 0.83 -20.57 -16.78
C HIS A 79 1.24 -19.58 -15.68
N ILE A 80 0.55 -19.59 -14.53
CA ILE A 80 0.91 -18.76 -13.37
C ILE A 80 2.27 -19.19 -12.82
N LYS A 81 2.52 -20.49 -12.70
CA LYS A 81 3.79 -21.04 -12.20
C LYS A 81 4.95 -20.68 -13.12
N THR A 82 4.80 -20.90 -14.43
CA THR A 82 5.80 -20.54 -15.44
C THR A 82 6.12 -19.04 -15.39
N TYR A 83 5.10 -18.19 -15.36
CA TYR A 83 5.30 -16.74 -15.23
C TYR A 83 6.07 -16.38 -13.96
N ARG A 84 5.74 -17.01 -12.82
CA ARG A 84 6.43 -16.75 -11.56
C ARG A 84 7.90 -17.16 -11.61
N THR A 85 8.20 -18.32 -12.20
CA THR A 85 9.59 -18.77 -12.36
C THR A 85 10.37 -17.81 -13.25
N GLU A 86 9.83 -17.43 -14.42
CA GLU A 86 10.44 -16.47 -15.34
C GLU A 86 10.65 -15.11 -14.66
N LEU A 87 9.65 -14.63 -13.92
CA LEU A 87 9.75 -13.38 -13.16
C LEU A 87 10.82 -13.48 -12.07
N GLU A 88 10.93 -14.62 -11.38
CA GLU A 88 11.94 -14.81 -10.34
C GLU A 88 13.36 -14.82 -10.93
N GLU A 89 13.57 -15.50 -12.06
CA GLU A 89 14.84 -15.49 -12.79
C GLU A 89 15.19 -14.10 -13.34
N PHE A 90 14.19 -13.39 -13.86
CA PHE A 90 14.35 -12.00 -14.29
C PHE A 90 14.73 -11.08 -13.11
N CYS A 91 14.06 -11.21 -11.97
CA CYS A 91 14.38 -10.44 -10.77
C CYS A 91 15.77 -10.75 -10.20
N LYS A 92 16.28 -11.98 -10.39
CA LYS A 92 17.66 -12.38 -10.02
C LYS A 92 18.72 -11.67 -10.88
N SER A 93 18.39 -11.35 -12.13
CA SER A 93 19.32 -10.77 -13.10
C SER A 93 19.17 -9.26 -13.26
N LEU A 94 18.05 -8.68 -12.83
CA LEU A 94 17.77 -7.26 -12.98
C LEU A 94 18.48 -6.41 -11.91
N SER A 95 19.53 -5.70 -12.32
CA SER A 95 20.20 -4.70 -11.49
C SER A 95 19.24 -3.58 -11.10
N ILE A 96 19.34 -3.11 -9.85
CA ILE A 96 18.52 -1.98 -9.35
C ILE A 96 18.80 -0.70 -10.14
N SER A 97 20.01 -0.54 -10.68
CA SER A 97 20.37 0.61 -11.53
C SER A 97 19.43 0.78 -12.73
N LEU A 98 18.90 -0.32 -13.28
CA LEU A 98 17.95 -0.33 -14.40
C LEU A 98 16.51 -0.09 -13.96
N CYS A 99 16.20 -0.24 -12.67
CA CYS A 99 14.88 -0.02 -12.07
C CYS A 99 14.65 1.43 -11.63
N LEU A 100 15.66 2.30 -11.77
CA LEU A 100 15.61 3.66 -11.26
C LEU A 100 14.60 4.50 -12.04
N LYS A 101 13.71 5.20 -11.32
CA LYS A 101 12.65 6.07 -11.83
C LYS A 101 11.50 5.33 -12.54
N GLU A 102 11.57 4.01 -12.65
CA GLU A 102 10.48 3.19 -13.18
C GLU A 102 9.34 3.08 -12.17
N ARG A 103 8.10 3.13 -12.66
CA ARG A 103 6.89 2.91 -11.86
C ARG A 103 6.48 1.45 -11.94
N PHE A 104 6.45 0.79 -10.79
CA PHE A 104 6.06 -0.61 -10.63
C PHE A 104 4.55 -0.79 -10.40
N ALA A 105 3.86 0.26 -9.93
CA ALA A 105 2.42 0.25 -9.72
C ALA A 105 1.77 1.60 -10.08
N SER A 106 0.51 1.54 -10.51
CA SER A 106 -0.36 2.70 -10.68
C SER A 106 -1.44 2.64 -9.61
N ILE A 107 -1.32 3.48 -8.56
CA ILE A 107 -2.16 3.38 -7.37
C ILE A 107 -2.84 4.73 -7.10
N PRO A 108 -4.16 4.75 -6.84
CA PRO A 108 -4.84 5.96 -6.39
C PRO A 108 -4.31 6.38 -5.00
N HIS A 109 -3.62 7.52 -4.93
CA HIS A 109 -2.96 8.02 -3.71
C HIS A 109 -3.88 8.21 -2.49
N LEU A 110 -5.20 8.31 -2.68
CA LEU A 110 -6.16 8.57 -1.61
C LEU A 110 -6.51 7.31 -0.77
N GLN A 111 -6.21 6.11 -1.27
CA GLN A 111 -6.64 4.84 -0.63
C GLN A 111 -5.48 4.03 -0.06
N CYS A 112 -4.25 4.48 -0.27
CA CYS A 112 -3.05 3.78 0.15
C CYS A 112 -2.11 4.71 0.90
N GLN A 113 -1.47 4.19 1.93
CA GLN A 113 -0.43 4.91 2.64
C GLN A 113 0.93 4.56 2.04
N THR A 114 1.80 5.56 1.93
CA THR A 114 3.14 5.39 1.37
C THR A 114 4.16 5.07 2.46
N VAL A 115 5.00 4.06 2.25
CA VAL A 115 6.22 3.80 3.02
C VAL A 115 7.42 4.17 2.17
N THR A 116 8.40 4.84 2.75
CA THR A 116 9.68 5.11 2.07
C THR A 116 10.82 4.56 2.90
N PHE A 117 11.63 3.72 2.26
CA PHE A 117 12.89 3.21 2.78
C PHE A 117 14.05 3.91 2.08
N ILE A 118 15.04 4.34 2.84
CA ILE A 118 16.30 4.85 2.31
C ILE A 118 17.41 3.92 2.79
N PHE A 119 18.06 3.22 1.86
CA PHE A 119 19.15 2.28 2.12
C PHE A 119 20.49 2.84 1.67
N ASP A 120 21.53 2.61 2.47
CA ASP A 120 22.92 2.94 2.14
C ASP A 120 23.55 1.96 1.12
N TRP A 121 22.84 1.75 0.02
CA TRP A 121 23.20 0.79 -1.02
C TRP A 121 23.69 1.53 -2.26
N LYS A 122 24.63 0.91 -2.97
CA LYS A 122 24.98 1.30 -4.34
C LYS A 122 24.17 0.45 -5.32
N PRO A 123 23.39 1.02 -6.25
CA PRO A 123 22.53 0.23 -7.12
C PRO A 123 23.25 -0.75 -8.05
N GLU A 124 24.54 -0.54 -8.29
CA GLU A 124 25.41 -1.43 -9.06
C GLU A 124 25.70 -2.74 -8.33
N GLU A 125 25.68 -2.73 -6.99
CA GLU A 125 26.07 -3.87 -6.14
C GLU A 125 24.86 -4.75 -5.76
N HIS A 126 23.65 -4.36 -6.17
CA HIS A 126 22.40 -4.98 -5.72
C HIS A 126 21.42 -5.23 -6.87
N VAL A 127 20.60 -6.27 -6.70
CA VAL A 127 19.56 -6.68 -7.66
C VAL A 127 18.17 -6.47 -7.07
N LEU A 128 17.15 -6.41 -7.93
CA LEU A 128 15.76 -6.18 -7.49
C LEU A 128 15.31 -7.26 -6.48
N LYS A 129 15.80 -8.49 -6.62
CA LYS A 129 15.53 -9.58 -5.67
C LYS A 129 15.92 -9.25 -4.24
N ASP A 130 17.02 -8.52 -4.02
CA ASP A 130 17.48 -8.16 -2.67
C ASP A 130 16.45 -7.27 -1.96
N ILE A 131 15.88 -6.29 -2.68
CA ILE A 131 14.80 -5.44 -2.17
C ILE A 131 13.57 -6.28 -1.88
N LEU A 132 13.15 -7.13 -2.83
CA LEU A 132 11.94 -7.94 -2.68
C LEU A 132 12.01 -8.87 -1.46
N GLU A 133 13.15 -9.53 -1.26
CA GLU A 133 13.37 -10.41 -0.11
C GLU A 133 13.43 -9.63 1.20
N LEU A 134 14.09 -8.48 1.21
CA LEU A 134 14.17 -7.62 2.39
C LEU A 134 12.79 -7.11 2.80
N LEU A 135 12.00 -6.61 1.85
CA LEU A 135 10.63 -6.15 2.10
C LEU A 135 9.74 -7.32 2.53
N ALA A 136 9.90 -8.51 1.96
CA ALA A 136 9.15 -9.69 2.37
C ALA A 136 9.46 -10.08 3.82
N LYS A 137 10.73 -10.02 4.24
CA LYS A 137 11.15 -10.28 5.64
C LYS A 137 10.61 -9.22 6.59
N ALA A 138 10.71 -7.94 6.23
CA ALA A 138 10.32 -6.84 7.10
C ALA A 138 8.79 -6.63 7.20
N SER A 139 8.06 -6.90 6.12
CA SER A 139 6.62 -6.59 6.03
C SER A 139 5.71 -7.80 5.92
N GLY A 140 6.23 -8.99 5.67
CA GLY A 140 5.38 -10.16 5.38
C GLY A 140 4.63 -10.07 4.05
N LYS A 141 5.18 -9.37 3.04
CA LYS A 141 4.61 -9.18 1.68
C LYS A 141 3.38 -8.25 1.57
N LEU A 142 3.18 -7.39 2.57
CA LEU A 142 2.10 -6.39 2.55
C LEU A 142 2.38 -5.23 1.59
N LEU A 143 3.66 -4.95 1.35
CA LEU A 143 4.07 -3.80 0.58
C LEU A 143 4.07 -4.07 -0.92
N LYS A 144 3.48 -3.14 -1.68
CA LYS A 144 3.66 -3.03 -3.13
C LYS A 144 4.71 -1.97 -3.41
N ILE A 145 5.71 -2.28 -4.23
CA ILE A 145 6.70 -1.27 -4.64
C ILE A 145 6.03 -0.32 -5.64
N ASP A 146 6.15 0.98 -5.41
CA ASP A 146 5.66 2.03 -6.31
C ASP A 146 6.74 2.43 -7.30
N TYR A 147 7.91 2.82 -6.78
CA TYR A 147 9.09 3.17 -7.58
C TYR A 147 10.37 3.16 -6.74
N ILE A 148 11.50 3.03 -7.41
CA ILE A 148 12.83 3.09 -6.82
C ILE A 148 13.54 4.32 -7.38
N LYS A 149 14.12 5.16 -6.50
CA LYS A 149 14.87 6.35 -6.90
C LYS A 149 16.30 6.29 -6.39
N ARG A 150 17.23 6.81 -7.21
CA ARG A 150 18.61 7.06 -6.83
C ARG A 150 18.74 8.52 -6.40
N SER A 151 19.31 8.72 -5.23
CA SER A 151 19.87 10.01 -4.80
C SER A 151 21.33 9.77 -4.37
N THR A 152 21.70 10.11 -3.14
CA THR A 152 22.95 9.71 -2.47
C THR A 152 22.90 8.27 -1.91
N SER A 153 21.76 7.61 -2.09
CA SER A 153 21.37 6.30 -1.54
C SER A 153 20.22 5.73 -2.38
N ILE A 154 19.82 4.48 -2.13
CA ILE A 154 18.64 3.88 -2.76
C ILE A 154 17.41 4.25 -1.94
N SER A 155 16.44 4.90 -2.59
CA SER A 155 15.13 5.16 -2.02
C SER A 155 14.10 4.22 -2.62
N VAL A 156 13.51 3.35 -1.81
CA VAL A 156 12.41 2.46 -2.21
C VAL A 156 11.11 3.02 -1.67
N THR A 157 10.19 3.38 -2.57
CA THR A 157 8.86 3.84 -2.19
C THR A 157 7.88 2.70 -2.41
N CYS A 158 7.11 2.39 -1.37
CA CYS A 158 6.11 1.35 -1.38
C CYS A 158 4.76 1.91 -0.93
N SER A 159 3.71 1.16 -1.21
CA SER A 159 2.34 1.45 -0.80
C SER A 159 1.69 0.22 -0.19
N PHE A 160 0.68 0.47 0.64
CA PHE A 160 -0.18 -0.55 1.20
C PHE A 160 -1.57 0.05 1.51
N PRO A 161 -2.63 -0.77 1.63
CA PRO A 161 -3.98 -0.28 1.90
C PRO A 161 -4.07 0.50 3.22
N PHE A 162 -4.85 1.57 3.26
CA PHE A 162 -5.02 2.35 4.49
C PHE A 162 -5.61 1.52 5.65
N SER A 163 -6.42 0.50 5.36
CA SER A 163 -6.94 -0.46 6.35
C SER A 163 -5.83 -1.14 7.16
N ASP A 164 -4.64 -1.28 6.57
CA ASP A 164 -3.56 -2.10 7.11
C ASP A 164 -2.48 -1.25 7.80
N VAL A 165 -2.75 0.03 8.09
CA VAL A 165 -1.76 0.95 8.70
C VAL A 165 -1.25 0.43 10.03
N GLY A 166 -2.14 0.07 10.96
CA GLY A 166 -1.72 -0.42 12.28
C GLY A 166 -0.85 -1.68 12.17
N PHE A 167 -1.30 -2.64 11.35
CA PHE A 167 -0.58 -3.90 11.15
C PHE A 167 0.79 -3.70 10.48
N THR A 168 0.83 -2.84 9.45
CA THR A 168 2.08 -2.53 8.73
C THR A 168 3.07 -1.81 9.62
N VAL A 169 2.62 -0.82 10.40
CA VAL A 169 3.47 -0.11 11.38
C VAL A 169 4.05 -1.08 12.40
N LEU A 170 3.22 -1.92 13.01
CA LEU A 170 3.65 -2.90 14.02
C LEU A 170 4.72 -3.85 13.46
N ARG A 171 4.45 -4.49 12.31
CA ARG A 171 5.41 -5.39 11.67
C ARG A 171 6.73 -4.70 11.33
N MET A 172 6.69 -3.46 10.87
CA MET A 172 7.90 -2.70 10.54
C MET A 172 8.74 -2.41 11.77
N ILE A 173 8.11 -2.10 12.91
CA ILE A 173 8.79 -1.88 14.18
C ILE A 173 9.42 -3.19 14.67
N GLU A 174 8.67 -4.29 14.68
CA GLU A 174 9.18 -5.60 15.10
C GLU A 174 10.40 -6.05 14.28
N ASN A 175 10.37 -5.81 12.96
CA ASN A 175 11.41 -6.24 12.04
C ASN A 175 12.43 -5.14 11.70
N ILE A 176 12.45 -4.03 12.44
CA ILE A 176 13.30 -2.87 12.12
C ILE A 176 14.79 -3.19 12.20
N HIS A 177 15.17 -4.10 13.10
CA HIS A 177 16.53 -4.57 13.28
C HIS A 177 17.08 -5.26 12.01
N ILE A 178 16.24 -5.99 11.27
CA ILE A 178 16.60 -6.61 9.99
C ILE A 178 16.93 -5.52 8.97
N LEU A 179 16.08 -4.50 8.88
CA LEU A 179 16.30 -3.37 7.97
C LEU A 179 17.59 -2.61 8.33
N MET A 180 17.84 -2.38 9.62
CA MET A 180 19.05 -1.73 10.12
C MET A 180 20.32 -2.50 9.74
N GLY A 181 20.33 -3.82 9.96
CA GLY A 181 21.42 -4.70 9.57
C GLY A 181 21.69 -4.73 8.07
N GLN A 182 20.68 -4.39 7.27
CA GLN A 182 20.77 -4.27 5.81
C GLN A 182 21.02 -2.84 5.32
N GLY A 183 21.52 -1.94 6.17
CA GLY A 183 21.95 -0.62 5.70
C GLY A 183 20.86 0.46 5.69
N LEU A 184 19.71 0.26 6.38
CA LEU A 184 18.66 1.28 6.47
C LEU A 184 19.20 2.58 7.09
N LYS A 185 19.08 3.68 6.33
CA LYS A 185 19.35 5.06 6.75
C LYS A 185 18.11 5.76 7.28
N LYS A 186 16.96 5.54 6.65
CA LYS A 186 15.70 6.20 7.04
C LYS A 186 14.48 5.37 6.65
N LEU A 187 13.49 5.30 7.53
CA LEU A 187 12.18 4.71 7.28
C LEU A 187 11.09 5.72 7.61
N THR A 188 10.18 5.95 6.66
CA THR A 188 9.00 6.81 6.86
C THR A 188 7.72 6.11 6.41
N ILE A 189 6.62 6.36 7.12
CA ILE A 189 5.26 5.96 6.73
C ILE A 189 4.39 7.21 6.69
N GLY A 190 3.92 7.58 5.50
CA GLY A 190 3.34 8.89 5.25
C GLY A 190 4.31 10.00 5.66
N ASN A 191 3.85 10.84 6.58
CA ASN A 191 4.64 11.94 7.12
C ASN A 191 5.45 11.55 8.37
N LEU A 192 5.19 10.37 8.95
CA LEU A 192 5.86 9.90 10.16
C LEU A 192 7.22 9.29 9.81
N THR A 193 8.28 9.74 10.48
CA THR A 193 9.59 9.07 10.43
C THR A 193 9.67 8.05 11.57
N LEU A 194 9.67 6.76 11.24
CA LEU A 194 9.82 5.68 12.22
C LEU A 194 11.27 5.48 12.64
N TRP A 195 12.20 5.67 11.71
CA TRP A 195 13.62 5.50 11.99
C TRP A 195 14.47 6.42 11.13
N ARG A 196 15.56 6.89 11.73
CA ARG A 196 16.64 7.59 11.04
C ARG A 196 17.94 7.21 11.70
N ARG A 197 18.88 6.66 10.93
CA ARG A 197 20.25 6.47 11.36
C ARG A 197 20.82 7.84 11.69
N GLN A 198 21.24 8.03 12.95
CA GLN A 198 22.06 9.16 13.34
C GLN A 198 23.50 8.81 12.92
N ASP A 199 24.14 9.65 12.11
CA ASP A 199 25.54 9.47 11.79
C ASP A 199 26.37 9.56 13.07
N VAL A 200 27.08 8.49 13.41
CA VAL A 200 27.92 8.35 14.60
C VAL A 200 28.99 9.45 14.65
N ARG A 201 29.36 10.03 13.51
CA ARG A 201 30.29 11.17 13.40
C ARG A 201 29.83 12.44 14.12
N LEU A 202 28.53 12.61 14.39
CA LEU A 202 28.01 13.72 15.20
C LEU A 202 27.90 13.39 16.70
N LYS A 203 27.96 12.11 17.07
CA LYS A 203 27.85 11.62 18.45
C LYS A 203 29.19 11.34 19.13
N GLU A 204 30.24 11.02 18.36
CA GLU A 204 31.60 10.81 18.90
C GLU A 204 32.22 12.08 19.52
N LEU A 205 31.61 13.25 19.29
CA LEU A 205 31.97 14.50 19.96
C LEU A 205 31.29 14.70 21.32
N LYS A 206 30.34 13.83 21.73
CA LYS A 206 29.53 14.06 22.94
C LYS A 206 29.47 12.94 23.97
N GLU A 207 29.71 11.67 23.63
CA GLU A 207 29.52 10.60 24.63
C GLU A 207 30.69 9.60 24.61
N LYS A 208 31.76 9.97 25.30
CA LYS A 208 32.54 9.00 26.09
C LYS A 208 31.76 8.79 27.38
N ASP A 209 31.00 7.70 27.48
CA ASP A 209 31.05 6.75 28.61
C ASP A 209 29.84 5.81 28.66
N GLN A 210 30.18 4.53 28.85
CA GLN A 210 29.44 3.42 29.47
C GLN A 210 28.33 2.63 28.75
N ASP A 211 28.63 1.33 28.66
CA ASP A 211 27.81 0.11 28.65
C ASP A 211 26.92 -0.23 27.44
N LEU A 212 27.50 -1.07 26.58
CA LEU A 212 27.00 -1.52 25.28
C LEU A 212 26.00 -2.70 25.33
N LEU A 213 25.57 -3.19 26.51
CA LEU A 213 24.72 -4.40 26.60
C LEU A 213 23.35 -4.21 27.27
N GLN A 214 23.15 -3.17 28.09
CA GLN A 214 21.79 -2.78 28.53
C GLN A 214 21.10 -1.80 27.57
N ASN A 215 21.88 -1.24 26.64
CA ASN A 215 21.40 -0.19 25.75
C ASN A 215 20.42 -0.67 24.67
N THR A 216 20.44 -1.92 24.22
CA THR A 216 19.56 -2.35 23.11
C THR A 216 18.09 -2.45 23.53
N GLU A 217 17.80 -2.94 24.73
CA GLU A 217 16.43 -3.01 25.25
C GLU A 217 15.92 -1.63 25.67
N VAL A 218 16.77 -0.81 26.30
CA VAL A 218 16.43 0.56 26.70
C VAL A 218 16.24 1.46 25.48
N ILE A 219 17.11 1.38 24.48
CA ILE A 219 16.95 2.11 23.21
C ILE A 219 15.68 1.65 22.50
N SER A 220 15.42 0.34 22.44
CA SER A 220 14.18 -0.18 21.85
C SER A 220 12.95 0.33 22.58
N TYR A 221 12.96 0.32 23.92
CA TYR A 221 11.87 0.85 24.74
C TYR A 221 11.67 2.36 24.57
N ILE A 222 12.76 3.14 24.51
CA ILE A 222 12.71 4.59 24.28
C ILE A 222 12.12 4.89 22.89
N ILE A 223 12.54 4.17 21.85
CA ILE A 223 11.98 4.32 20.51
C ILE A 223 10.50 3.96 20.50
N LEU A 224 10.11 2.87 21.17
CA LEU A 224 8.72 2.41 21.27
C LEU A 224 7.86 3.44 22.00
N LYS A 225 8.35 3.99 23.12
CA LYS A 225 7.66 5.04 23.89
C LYS A 225 7.56 6.35 23.13
N GLU A 226 8.60 6.73 22.40
CA GLU A 226 8.57 7.95 21.61
C GLU A 226 7.66 7.80 20.38
N ALA A 227 7.59 6.60 19.78
CA ALA A 227 6.63 6.28 18.74
C ALA A 227 5.19 6.28 19.27
N GLU A 228 4.95 5.69 20.45
CA GLU A 228 3.65 5.71 21.13
C GLU A 228 3.18 7.15 21.40
N TYR A 229 4.08 8.00 21.92
CA TYR A 229 3.80 9.41 22.18
C TYR A 229 3.44 10.16 20.90
N LYS A 230 4.25 10.03 19.84
CA LYS A 230 3.99 10.67 18.54
C LYS A 230 2.69 10.19 17.89
N LEU A 231 2.35 8.91 18.05
CA LEU A 231 1.08 8.36 17.57
C LEU A 231 -0.09 8.94 18.35
N ARG A 232 0.02 9.07 19.67
CA ARG A 232 -1.02 9.67 20.51
C ARG A 232 -1.29 11.13 20.14
N ASP A 233 -0.23 11.92 19.92
CA ASP A 233 -0.36 13.31 19.48
C ASP A 233 -0.98 13.41 18.08
N ALA A 234 -0.59 12.54 17.14
CA ALA A 234 -1.16 12.52 15.81
C ALA A 234 -2.64 12.12 15.81
N ILE A 235 -3.02 11.14 16.64
CA ILE A 235 -4.43 10.75 16.83
C ILE A 235 -5.21 11.90 17.44
N SER A 236 -4.71 12.54 18.48
CA SER A 236 -5.38 13.68 19.12
C SER A 236 -5.56 14.86 18.16
N SER A 237 -4.55 15.16 17.34
CA SER A 237 -4.67 16.16 16.29
C SER A 237 -5.75 15.78 15.26
N LYS A 238 -5.79 14.52 14.83
CA LYS A 238 -6.77 14.05 13.84
C LYS A 238 -8.19 13.97 14.40
N GLU A 239 -8.36 13.65 15.67
CA GLU A 239 -9.65 13.70 16.37
C GLU A 239 -10.17 15.14 16.43
N LYS A 240 -9.29 16.11 16.73
CA LYS A 240 -9.64 17.53 16.71
C LYS A 240 -10.12 17.97 15.31
N ASP A 241 -9.36 17.65 14.27
CA ASP A 241 -9.75 17.95 12.87
C ASP A 241 -11.12 17.32 12.52
N THR A 242 -11.37 16.10 13.00
CA THR A 242 -12.63 15.37 12.74
C THR A 242 -13.81 16.00 13.47
N ILE A 243 -13.60 16.51 14.69
CA ILE A 243 -14.63 17.22 15.46
C ILE A 243 -14.96 18.56 14.78
N GLU A 244 -13.95 19.29 14.31
CA GLU A 244 -14.13 20.55 13.58
C GLU A 244 -14.93 20.33 12.29
N LEU A 245 -14.57 19.32 11.49
CA LEU A 245 -15.32 18.96 10.29
C LEU A 245 -16.76 18.53 10.59
N LYS A 246 -17.02 17.82 11.70
CA LYS A 246 -18.38 17.47 12.12
C LYS A 246 -19.20 18.70 12.52
N GLN A 247 -18.57 19.67 13.17
CA GLN A 247 -19.23 20.94 13.52
C GLN A 247 -19.54 21.75 12.26
N GLU A 248 -18.62 21.85 11.31
CA GLU A 248 -18.85 22.51 10.02
C GLU A 248 -19.99 21.86 9.23
N ILE A 249 -20.06 20.52 9.21
CA ILE A 249 -21.17 19.79 8.56
C ILE A 249 -22.51 20.08 9.25
N LEU A 250 -22.55 20.08 10.59
CA LEU A 250 -23.77 20.40 11.34
C LEU A 250 -24.24 21.83 11.08
N VAL A 251 -23.33 22.80 11.03
CA VAL A 251 -23.65 24.20 10.72
C VAL A 251 -24.14 24.35 9.28
N ALA A 252 -23.55 23.63 8.32
CA ALA A 252 -23.99 23.63 6.93
C ALA A 252 -25.40 23.03 6.76
N GLN A 253 -25.73 21.95 7.48
CA GLN A 253 -27.05 21.32 7.45
C GLN A 253 -28.15 22.21 8.08
N VAL A 254 -27.84 22.90 9.18
CA VAL A 254 -28.78 23.84 9.81
C VAL A 254 -29.03 25.05 8.91
N SER A 255 -28.02 25.55 8.21
CA SER A 255 -28.18 26.65 7.26
C SER A 255 -29.00 26.26 6.02
N GLU A 256 -28.95 25.00 5.58
CA GLU A 256 -29.82 24.48 4.52
C GLU A 256 -31.28 24.35 4.98
N GLU A 257 -31.54 23.86 6.19
CA GLU A 257 -32.91 23.76 6.74
C GLU A 257 -33.55 25.14 7.03
N GLU A 258 -32.78 26.13 7.48
CA GLU A 258 -33.26 27.50 7.64
C GLU A 258 -33.59 28.14 6.28
N SER A 259 -32.79 27.88 5.24
CA SER A 259 -33.06 28.40 3.89
C SER A 259 -34.32 27.80 3.24
N LEU A 260 -34.63 26.52 3.52
CA LEU A 260 -35.87 25.86 3.09
C LEU A 260 -37.11 26.37 3.87
N SER A 261 -36.91 26.72 5.14
CA SER A 261 -37.99 27.26 6.00
C SER A 261 -38.34 28.72 5.64
N VAL A 262 -37.37 29.53 5.23
CA VAL A 262 -37.64 30.91 4.76
C VAL A 262 -38.37 30.89 3.41
N GLN A 263 -38.07 29.92 2.54
CA GLN A 263 -38.72 29.82 1.23
C GLN A 263 -40.21 29.44 1.32
N SER A 264 -40.57 28.53 2.24
CA SER A 264 -41.98 28.13 2.45
C SER A 264 -42.83 29.27 3.04
N VAL A 265 -42.28 30.10 3.92
CA VAL A 265 -42.98 31.26 4.48
C VAL A 265 -43.23 32.35 3.42
N THR A 266 -42.31 32.54 2.46
CA THR A 266 -42.52 33.49 1.35
C THR A 266 -43.52 33.03 0.29
N GLU A 267 -43.73 31.72 0.11
CA GLU A 267 -44.77 31.21 -0.80
C GLU A 267 -46.16 31.28 -0.18
N SER A 268 -46.31 30.99 1.12
CA SER A 268 -47.61 31.07 1.80
C SER A 268 -48.17 32.49 1.95
N ILE A 269 -47.34 33.53 1.93
CA ILE A 269 -47.80 34.93 2.01
C ILE A 269 -48.38 35.43 0.67
N LYS A 270 -48.05 34.79 -0.46
CA LYS A 270 -48.59 35.17 -1.78
C LYS A 270 -49.94 34.55 -2.12
N GLU A 271 -50.42 33.55 -1.38
CA GLU A 271 -51.73 32.93 -1.60
C GLU A 271 -52.89 33.60 -0.84
N VAL A 272 -52.64 34.62 -0.02
CA VAL A 272 -53.67 35.27 0.81
C VAL A 272 -54.16 36.64 0.27
N GLU A 273 -53.56 37.16 -0.81
CA GLU A 273 -53.92 38.46 -1.42
C GLU A 273 -54.54 38.37 -2.84
N ALA A 274 -55.24 37.30 -3.18
CA ALA A 274 -55.99 37.18 -4.44
C ALA A 274 -57.50 37.08 -4.24
#